data_AF-A0A2S6TGY4-F1
#
_entry.id   AF-A0A2S6TGY4-F1
#
_cell.length_a   1.000
_cell.length_b   1.000
_cell.length_c   1.000
_cell.angle_alpha   90.00
_cell.angle_beta   90.00
_cell.angle_gamma   90.00
#
_symmetry.space_group_name_H-M   'P 1'
#
loop_
_entity.id
_entity.type
_entity.pdbx_description
1 polymer ?
#
loop_
_entity_poly.entity_id
_entity_poly.type
_entity_poly.pdbx_seq_one_letter_code
_entity_poly.pdbx_strand_id
1 'polypeptide(L)'
;MKFSRNIALWLVIAFLVFALFNLFQGTAQRGQELPLAFSDFLTSVEAGDIRDVTLQGSGITGHYRDGRNFSTYAPDNANLVPILTKYGVRISALPYDDDSPTLFSILISWFPMLLLIGVWIFFMRQMQSGGGKAMGFGKS
;
A
#
# COMPACT_ATOMS: atom_id res chain seq x y z
N MET A 1 -17.64 -6.52 38.94
CA MET A 1 -16.50 -6.10 38.10
C MET A 1 -16.18 -7.11 36.98
N LYS A 2 -17.18 -7.51 36.15
CA LYS A 2 -16.98 -8.41 34.99
C LYS A 2 -17.20 -7.71 33.64
N PHE A 3 -17.88 -6.55 33.65
CA PHE A 3 -18.22 -5.79 32.45
C PHE A 3 -17.04 -4.97 31.88
N SER A 4 -16.18 -4.41 32.75
CA SER A 4 -14.98 -3.68 32.33
C SER A 4 -13.94 -4.54 31.62
N ARG A 5 -13.84 -5.83 31.98
CA ARG A 5 -12.98 -6.80 31.28
C ARG A 5 -13.45 -7.09 29.85
N ASN A 6 -14.75 -7.07 29.61
CA ASN A 6 -15.31 -7.29 28.28
C ASN A 6 -15.21 -6.01 27.43
N ILE A 7 -15.48 -4.83 28.01
CA ILE A 7 -15.33 -3.53 27.33
C ILE A 7 -13.89 -3.31 26.84
N ALA A 8 -12.90 -3.62 27.68
CA ALA A 8 -11.49 -3.48 27.27
C ALA A 8 -11.17 -4.34 26.04
N LEU A 9 -11.72 -5.56 25.98
CA LEU A 9 -11.55 -6.48 24.85
C LEU A 9 -12.23 -5.94 23.58
N TRP A 10 -13.46 -5.42 23.70
CA TRP A 10 -14.18 -4.78 22.60
C TRP A 10 -13.49 -3.51 22.09
N LEU A 11 -12.91 -2.70 22.98
CA LEU A 11 -12.11 -1.52 22.60
C LEU A 11 -10.85 -1.90 21.83
N VAL A 12 -10.15 -2.95 22.27
CA VAL A 12 -8.98 -3.48 21.55
C VAL A 12 -9.37 -3.94 20.15
N ILE A 13 -10.48 -4.69 20.01
CA ILE A 13 -10.99 -5.14 18.71
C ILE A 13 -11.38 -3.95 17.82
N ALA A 14 -12.08 -2.95 18.34
CA ALA A 14 -12.47 -1.77 17.58
C ALA A 14 -11.25 -0.97 17.08
N PHE A 15 -10.24 -0.79 17.94
CA PHE A 15 -8.97 -0.15 17.58
C PHE A 15 -8.22 -0.95 16.51
N LEU A 16 -8.22 -2.27 16.63
CA LEU A 16 -7.63 -3.21 15.66
C LEU A 16 -8.23 -3.02 14.27
N VAL A 17 -9.56 -3.04 14.19
CA VAL A 17 -10.31 -2.91 12.94
C VAL A 17 -10.08 -1.52 12.34
N PHE A 18 -10.07 -0.46 13.15
CA PHE A 18 -9.78 0.89 12.68
C PHE A 18 -8.35 1.02 12.13
N ALA A 19 -7.36 0.46 12.82
CA ALA A 19 -5.97 0.47 12.37
C ALA A 19 -5.79 -0.32 11.06
N LEU A 20 -6.42 -1.49 10.94
CA LEU A 20 -6.44 -2.26 9.70
C LEU A 20 -7.12 -1.48 8.57
N PHE A 21 -8.28 -0.86 8.84
CA PHE A 21 -8.99 -0.03 7.86
C PHE A 21 -8.15 1.15 7.38
N ASN A 22 -7.37 1.78 8.25
CA ASN A 22 -6.45 2.85 7.89
C ASN A 22 -5.28 2.33 7.04
N LEU A 23 -4.74 1.16 7.39
CA LEU A 23 -3.66 0.50 6.64
C LEU A 23 -4.09 0.14 5.20
N PHE A 24 -5.31 -0.39 5.03
CA PHE A 24 -5.84 -0.73 3.71
C PHE A 24 -6.20 0.49 2.85
N GLN A 25 -6.46 1.65 3.46
CA GLN A 25 -6.65 2.90 2.72
C GLN A 25 -5.33 3.52 2.25
N GLY A 26 -4.26 3.41 3.04
CA GLY A 26 -2.94 3.96 2.68
C GLY A 26 -2.28 3.28 1.48
N THR A 27 -2.60 2.02 1.19
CA THR A 27 -2.11 1.30 0.00
C THR A 27 -2.94 1.53 -1.26
N ALA A 28 -4.19 2.02 -1.12
CA ALA A 28 -5.05 2.39 -2.24
C ALA A 28 -4.70 3.77 -2.84
N GLN A 29 -3.66 4.43 -2.32
CA GLN A 29 -3.25 5.79 -2.67
C GLN A 29 -2.08 5.84 -3.65
N ARG A 30 -1.82 4.77 -4.42
CA ARG A 30 -1.26 4.99 -5.77
C ARG A 30 -2.37 5.68 -6.53
N GLY A 31 -2.19 6.98 -6.76
CA GLY A 31 -3.16 7.83 -7.44
C GLY A 31 -3.73 7.11 -8.65
N GLN A 32 -4.98 7.42 -8.97
CA GLN A 32 -5.71 6.89 -10.11
C GLN A 32 -5.00 7.32 -11.41
N GLU A 33 -3.85 6.69 -11.69
CA GLU A 33 -3.04 6.90 -12.86
C GLU A 33 -3.79 6.24 -14.01
N LEU A 34 -4.29 7.06 -14.93
CA LEU A 34 -4.94 6.50 -16.11
C LEU A 34 -3.85 5.82 -16.95
N PRO A 35 -3.99 4.50 -17.23
CA PRO A 35 -3.06 3.82 -18.11
C PRO A 35 -3.21 4.41 -19.52
N LEU A 36 -2.12 4.98 -20.02
CA LEU A 36 -2.04 5.62 -21.33
C LEU A 36 -1.14 4.78 -22.24
N ALA A 37 -1.56 4.52 -23.47
CA ALA A 37 -0.70 3.86 -24.44
C ALA A 37 0.52 4.72 -24.76
N PHE A 38 1.67 4.08 -24.98
CA PHE A 38 2.92 4.78 -25.25
C PHE A 38 2.83 5.68 -26.50
N SER A 39 2.11 5.23 -27.54
CA SER A 39 1.84 6.03 -28.74
C SER A 39 1.05 7.30 -28.42
N ASP A 40 0.01 7.19 -27.60
CA ASP A 40 -0.87 8.30 -27.25
C ASP A 40 -0.15 9.31 -26.37
N PHE A 41 0.75 8.81 -25.51
CA PHE A 41 1.68 9.65 -24.77
C PHE A 41 2.57 10.47 -25.70
N LEU A 42 3.20 9.85 -26.70
CA LEU A 42 4.03 10.57 -27.68
C LEU A 42 3.22 11.64 -28.42
N THR A 43 2.00 11.31 -28.87
CA THR A 43 1.10 12.30 -29.50
C THR A 43 0.78 13.46 -28.56
N SER A 44 0.56 13.18 -27.27
CA SER A 44 0.27 14.22 -26.26
C SER A 44 1.50 15.08 -25.94
N VAL A 45 2.70 14.51 -25.99
CA VAL A 45 3.98 15.25 -25.87
C VAL A 45 4.16 16.19 -27.06
N GLU A 46 3.91 15.70 -28.28
CA GLU A 46 4.01 16.49 -29.51
C GLU A 46 2.96 17.60 -29.58
N ALA A 47 1.76 17.34 -29.06
CA ALA A 47 0.70 18.33 -28.89
C ALA A 47 1.02 19.39 -27.82
N GLY A 48 2.00 19.12 -26.95
CA GLY A 48 2.40 20.01 -25.87
C GLY A 48 1.48 19.96 -24.65
N ASP A 49 0.63 18.94 -24.53
CA ASP A 49 -0.33 18.80 -23.43
C ASP A 49 0.32 18.30 -22.13
N ILE A 50 1.55 17.78 -22.21
CA ILE A 50 2.31 17.26 -21.08
C ILE A 50 3.12 18.38 -20.43
N ARG A 51 3.04 18.49 -19.10
CA ARG A 51 3.77 19.48 -18.31
C ARG A 51 5.09 18.91 -17.80
N ASP A 52 5.02 17.76 -17.17
CA ASP A 52 6.15 17.10 -16.52
C ASP A 52 6.00 15.59 -16.59
N VAL A 53 7.16 14.93 -16.66
CA VAL A 53 7.29 13.49 -16.68
C VAL A 53 8.36 13.05 -15.70
N THR A 54 8.08 11.92 -15.07
CA THR A 54 8.96 11.23 -14.16
C THR A 54 9.27 9.86 -14.76
N LEU A 55 10.56 9.60 -14.98
CA LEU A 55 11.06 8.34 -15.51
C LEU A 55 11.56 7.49 -14.36
N GLN A 56 11.05 6.27 -14.23
CA GLN A 56 11.46 5.28 -13.23
C GLN A 56 11.60 3.90 -13.90
N GLY A 57 12.83 3.53 -14.27
CA GLY A 57 13.08 2.35 -15.11
C GLY A 57 12.36 2.44 -16.45
N SER A 58 11.51 1.47 -16.76
CA SER A 58 10.63 1.46 -17.95
C SER A 58 9.28 2.15 -17.73
N GLY A 59 8.96 2.49 -16.47
CA GLY A 59 7.75 3.22 -16.09
C GLY A 59 7.91 4.72 -16.30
N ILE A 60 6.85 5.33 -16.83
CA ILE A 60 6.74 6.77 -17.03
C ILE A 60 5.45 7.24 -16.37
N THR A 61 5.56 8.16 -15.41
CA THR A 61 4.42 8.84 -14.81
C THR A 61 4.52 10.33 -15.07
N GLY A 62 3.40 11.05 -15.09
CA GLY A 62 3.46 12.48 -15.35
C GLY A 62 2.12 13.18 -15.20
N HIS A 63 2.16 14.48 -15.47
CA HIS A 63 1.00 15.34 -15.38
C HIS A 63 0.76 16.07 -16.71
N TYR A 64 -0.50 16.07 -17.12
CA TYR A 64 -0.99 16.97 -18.15
C TYR A 64 -0.99 18.41 -17.63
N ARG A 65 -1.00 19.37 -18.56
CA ARG A 65 -1.13 20.80 -18.24
C ARG A 65 -2.46 21.13 -17.55
N ASP A 66 -3.49 20.32 -17.77
CA ASP A 66 -4.80 20.42 -17.10
C ASP A 66 -4.82 19.84 -15.68
N GLY A 67 -3.72 19.22 -15.23
CA GLY A 67 -3.57 18.64 -13.90
C GLY A 67 -3.97 17.17 -13.79
N ARG A 68 -4.38 16.50 -14.87
CA ARG A 68 -4.62 15.05 -14.87
C ARG A 68 -3.31 14.27 -14.79
N ASN A 69 -3.34 13.14 -14.09
CA ASN A 69 -2.22 12.22 -13.96
C ASN A 69 -2.34 11.10 -15.00
N PHE A 70 -1.20 10.63 -15.51
CA PHE A 70 -1.13 9.46 -16.39
C PHE A 70 0.07 8.59 -16.05
N SER A 71 -0.02 7.34 -16.49
CA SER A 71 1.08 6.39 -16.41
C SER A 71 1.17 5.60 -17.71
N THR A 72 2.38 5.40 -18.18
CA THR A 72 2.68 4.64 -19.39
C THR A 72 3.99 3.88 -19.23
N TYR A 73 4.22 2.90 -20.10
CA TYR A 73 5.46 2.14 -20.11
C TYR A 73 6.15 2.34 -21.45
N ALA A 74 7.44 2.65 -21.40
CA ALA A 74 8.27 2.77 -22.58
C ALA A 74 9.11 1.53 -22.80
N PRO A 75 9.31 1.12 -24.06
CA PRO A 75 10.38 0.21 -24.42
C PRO A 75 11.75 0.82 -24.10
N ASP A 76 12.70 0.01 -23.61
CA ASP A 76 14.05 0.47 -23.20
C ASP A 76 14.84 1.18 -24.31
N ASN A 77 14.45 1.00 -25.58
CA ASN A 77 15.10 1.57 -26.77
C ASN A 77 14.38 2.82 -27.32
N ALA A 78 13.37 3.35 -26.63
CA ALA A 78 12.69 4.56 -27.06
C ALA A 78 13.57 5.80 -26.79
N ASN A 79 13.97 6.51 -27.84
CA ASN A 79 14.71 7.79 -27.74
C ASN A 79 13.83 8.92 -27.17
N LEU A 80 13.46 8.84 -25.89
CA LEU A 80 12.47 9.71 -25.25
C LEU A 80 13.03 11.05 -24.81
N VAL A 81 14.23 11.05 -24.21
CA VAL A 81 14.85 12.26 -23.66
C VAL A 81 14.96 13.37 -24.71
N PRO A 82 15.40 13.12 -25.96
CA PRO A 82 15.45 14.16 -27.00
C PRO A 82 14.06 14.69 -27.39
N ILE A 83 13.06 13.80 -27.47
CA ILE A 83 11.68 14.18 -27.83
C ILE A 83 11.10 15.08 -26.74
N LEU A 84 11.18 14.64 -25.48
CA LEU A 84 10.69 15.39 -24.33
C LEU A 84 11.38 16.76 -24.18
N THR A 85 12.69 16.80 -24.39
CA THR A 85 13.47 18.05 -24.33
C THR A 85 13.08 18.99 -25.47
N LYS A 86 12.85 18.47 -26.68
CA LYS A 86 12.41 19.25 -27.86
C LYS A 86 11.08 19.97 -27.62
N TYR A 87 10.14 19.32 -26.94
CA TYR A 87 8.83 19.90 -26.62
C TYR A 87 8.79 20.62 -25.25
N GLY A 88 9.95 20.80 -24.61
CA GLY A 88 10.05 21.57 -23.36
C GLY A 88 9.36 20.92 -22.16
N VAL A 89 9.19 19.60 -22.17
CA VAL A 89 8.62 18.85 -21.05
C VAL A 89 9.66 18.77 -19.93
N ARG A 90 9.25 19.03 -18.69
CA ARG A 90 10.15 18.87 -17.53
C ARG A 90 10.38 17.39 -17.26
N ILE A 91 11.64 16.96 -17.27
CA ILE A 91 12.03 15.57 -17.05
C ILE A 91 12.60 15.44 -15.64
N SER A 92 12.01 14.56 -14.84
CA SER A 92 12.54 14.08 -13.56
C SER A 92 12.95 12.62 -13.74
N ALA A 93 14.22 12.29 -13.52
CA ALA A 93 14.65 10.89 -13.51
C ALA A 93 14.81 10.44 -12.06
N LEU A 94 14.06 9.44 -11.64
CA LEU A 94 14.28 8.75 -10.38
C LEU A 94 15.05 7.46 -10.64
N PRO A 95 15.94 7.06 -9.72
CA PRO A 95 16.47 5.71 -9.77
C PRO A 95 15.30 4.72 -9.82
N TYR A 96 15.49 3.60 -10.50
CA TYR A 96 14.64 2.45 -10.28
C TYR A 96 14.81 2.10 -8.81
N ASP A 97 13.86 2.53 -7.98
CA ASP A 97 13.76 2.00 -6.64
C ASP A 97 13.44 0.54 -6.89
N ASP A 98 14.44 -0.32 -6.71
CA ASP A 98 14.17 -1.74 -6.56
C ASP A 98 13.00 -1.81 -5.60
N ASP A 99 11.89 -2.39 -6.07
CA ASP A 99 10.70 -2.79 -5.30
C ASP A 99 11.07 -3.75 -4.14
N SER A 100 12.35 -3.82 -3.76
CA SER A 100 12.86 -4.26 -2.49
C SER A 100 11.96 -3.67 -1.38
N PRO A 101 11.12 -4.52 -0.78
CA PRO A 101 10.28 -4.05 0.30
C PRO A 101 11.22 -3.56 1.39
N THR A 102 11.15 -2.26 1.70
CA THR A 102 11.93 -1.69 2.78
C THR A 102 11.66 -2.46 4.07
N LEU A 103 12.61 -2.54 5.00
CA LEU A 103 12.40 -3.20 6.29
C LEU A 103 11.12 -2.70 6.99
N PHE A 104 10.76 -1.43 6.77
CA PHE A 104 9.52 -0.81 7.22
C PHE A 104 8.28 -1.36 6.50
N SER A 105 8.33 -1.52 5.17
CA SER A 105 7.26 -2.16 4.37
C SER A 105 7.02 -3.61 4.78
N ILE A 106 8.09 -4.39 5.02
CA ILE A 106 8.00 -5.77 5.51
C ILE A 106 7.33 -5.80 6.89
N LEU A 107 7.75 -4.92 7.82
CA LEU A 107 7.17 -4.84 9.15
C LEU A 107 5.67 -4.50 9.10
N ILE A 108 5.28 -3.54 8.25
CA ILE A 108 3.88 -3.16 8.04
C ILE A 108 3.07 -4.31 7.43
N SER A 109 3.63 -5.03 6.46
CA SER A 109 2.98 -6.17 5.80
C SER A 109 2.75 -7.34 6.76
N TRP A 110 3.69 -7.59 7.67
CA TRP A 110 3.59 -8.66 8.68
C TRP A 110 2.81 -8.26 9.92
N PHE A 111 2.63 -6.96 10.17
CA PHE A 111 1.91 -6.44 11.34
C PHE A 111 0.50 -7.04 11.49
N PRO A 112 -0.37 -7.11 10.44
CA PRO A 112 -1.68 -7.76 10.54
C PRO A 112 -1.61 -9.22 10.99
N MET A 113 -0.66 -10.00 10.46
CA MET A 113 -0.49 -11.41 10.82
C MET A 113 0.00 -11.56 12.27
N LEU A 114 1.00 -10.78 12.69
CA LEU A 114 1.51 -10.79 14.05
C LEU A 114 0.43 -10.38 15.07
N LEU A 115 -0.39 -9.40 14.71
CA LEU A 115 -1.49 -8.92 15.52
C LEU A 115 -2.60 -9.97 15.65
N LEU A 116 -2.94 -10.70 14.57
CA LEU A 116 -3.86 -11.85 14.64
C LEU A 116 -3.30 -12.96 15.55
N ILE A 117 -2.03 -13.31 15.42
CA ILE A 117 -1.35 -14.29 16.28
C ILE A 117 -1.38 -13.83 17.75
N GLY A 118 -1.11 -12.55 18.01
CA GLY A 118 -1.17 -11.97 19.35
C GLY A 118 -2.56 -12.07 19.99
N VAL A 119 -3.60 -11.74 19.23
CA VAL A 119 -5.01 -11.88 19.66
C VAL A 119 -5.37 -13.36 19.87
N TRP A 120 -4.93 -14.25 18.99
CA TRP A 120 -5.16 -15.69 19.11
C TRP A 120 -4.53 -16.28 20.38
N ILE A 121 -3.27 -15.95 20.65
CA ILE A 121 -2.56 -16.37 21.88
C ILE A 121 -3.26 -15.80 23.12
N PHE A 122 -3.72 -14.54 23.06
CA PHE A 122 -4.47 -13.92 24.14
C PHE A 122 -5.76 -14.70 24.46
N PHE A 123 -6.53 -15.12 23.45
CA PHE A 123 -7.73 -15.94 23.63
C PHE A 123 -7.42 -17.31 24.23
N MET A 124 -6.39 -18.01 23.74
CA MET A 124 -5.98 -19.30 24.30
C MET A 124 -5.60 -19.16 25.78
N ARG A 125 -4.84 -18.12 26.13
CA ARG A 125 -4.45 -17.84 27.51
C ARG A 125 -5.67 -17.49 28.40
N GLN A 126 -6.65 -16.78 27.84
CA GLN A 126 -7.87 -16.41 28.56
C GLN A 126 -8.80 -17.61 28.81
N MET A 127 -8.92 -18.54 27.85
CA MET A 127 -9.72 -19.77 28.00
C MET A 127 -9.08 -20.77 28.98
N GLN A 128 -7.75 -20.93 28.96
CA GLN A 128 -7.06 -21.81 29.92
C GLN A 128 -7.18 -21.31 31.37
N SER A 129 -7.18 -19.99 31.58
CA SER A 129 -7.39 -19.40 32.91
C SER A 129 -8.83 -19.53 33.43
N GLY A 130 -9.80 -19.93 32.60
CA GLY A 130 -11.21 -20.11 32.97
C GLY A 130 -11.67 -21.57 33.13
N GLY A 131 -10.92 -22.55 32.61
CA GLY A 131 -11.34 -23.94 32.47
C GLY A 131 -10.68 -24.97 33.40
N GLY A 132 -9.84 -24.55 34.35
CA GLY A 132 -9.13 -25.46 35.27
C GLY A 132 -9.98 -26.07 36.41
N LYS A 133 -11.31 -26.09 36.31
CA LYS A 133 -12.23 -26.51 37.39
C LYS A 133 -13.17 -27.67 37.02
N ALA A 134 -12.70 -28.61 36.19
CA ALA A 134 -13.44 -29.84 35.89
C ALA A 134 -12.62 -31.13 36.05
N MET A 135 -11.52 -31.11 36.82
CA MET A 135 -10.76 -32.32 37.21
C MET A 135 -11.29 -32.91 38.53
N GLY A 136 -12.60 -33.15 38.64
CA GLY A 136 -13.18 -33.42 39.96
C GLY A 136 -14.44 -34.25 40.00
N PHE A 137 -14.77 -35.09 39.01
CA PHE A 137 -15.84 -36.09 39.17
C PHE A 137 -15.52 -37.36 38.39
N GLY A 138 -14.79 -38.25 39.06
CA GLY A 138 -14.49 -39.62 38.58
C GLY A 138 -14.09 -40.55 39.71
N LYS A 139 -14.57 -40.28 40.94
CA LYS A 139 -14.44 -41.18 42.09
C LYS A 139 -15.84 -41.60 42.51
N SER A 140 -16.35 -42.62 41.85
CA SER A 140 -17.45 -43.48 42.27
C SER A 140 -17.25 -44.80 41.56
#